data_AF-A0A958MPC4-F1
#
_entry.id   AF-A0A958MPC4-F1
#
_cell.length_a   1.000
_cell.length_b   1.000
_cell.length_c   1.000
_cell.angle_alpha   90.00
_cell.angle_beta   90.00
_cell.angle_gamma   90.00
#
_symmetry.space_group_name_H-M   'P 1'
#
loop_
_entity.id
_entity.type
_entity.pdbx_description
1 polymer ?
#
loop_
_entity_poly.entity_id
_entity_poly.type
_entity_poly.pdbx_seq_one_letter_code
_entity_poly.pdbx_strand_id
1 'polypeptide(L)'
;MKFEGYLEKQSGEKYWAVVMPMFGVFTQGKTKKEAYFMAKDAIEFLVDKKGFEVQISEGPANRFYISANKISPLIGLLLKQKRLERGLTIIEIAKRLGSKSPTAYSRYESGKVQPSFEKLDEILKAMGDDLEPIIRVG
;
A
#
# COMPACT_ATOMS: atom_id res chain seq x y z
N MET A 1 3.14 5.55 -10.42
CA MET A 1 3.06 5.81 -8.97
C MET A 1 3.95 4.82 -8.25
N LYS A 2 4.72 5.28 -7.27
CA LYS A 2 5.65 4.48 -6.47
C LYS A 2 5.35 4.73 -4.99
N PHE A 3 5.31 3.67 -4.19
CA PHE A 3 5.13 3.74 -2.74
C PHE A 3 6.44 3.44 -2.04
N GLU A 4 6.75 4.19 -1.00
CA GLU A 4 8.01 4.02 -0.26
C GLU A 4 7.88 2.91 0.80
N GLY A 5 8.90 2.07 0.86
CA GLY A 5 9.19 1.19 1.99
C GLY A 5 10.62 1.41 2.47
N TYR A 6 10.96 0.84 3.62
CA TYR A 6 12.31 0.92 4.16
C TYR A 6 12.75 -0.41 4.77
N LEU A 7 14.06 -0.62 4.74
CA LEU A 7 14.72 -1.71 5.41
C LEU A 7 15.36 -1.21 6.71
N GLU A 8 15.18 -1.97 7.78
CA GLU A 8 15.90 -1.76 9.04
C GLU A 8 16.78 -2.97 9.33
N LYS A 9 17.95 -2.71 9.90
CA LYS A 9 18.81 -3.76 10.42
C LYS A 9 19.45 -3.26 11.70
N GLN A 10 19.03 -3.82 12.83
CA GLN A 10 19.59 -3.46 14.12
C GLN A 10 20.98 -4.08 14.30
N SER A 11 21.81 -3.47 15.14
CA SER A 11 23.14 -3.99 15.46
C SER A 11 23.02 -5.36 16.14
N GLY A 12 23.69 -6.38 15.59
CA GLY A 12 23.60 -7.76 16.07
C GLY A 12 22.50 -8.62 15.42
N GLU A 13 21.59 -8.02 14.64
CA GLU A 13 20.52 -8.76 13.97
C GLU A 13 20.99 -9.47 12.70
N LYS A 14 20.49 -10.70 12.51
CA LYS A 14 20.80 -11.54 11.34
C LYS A 14 19.94 -11.22 10.13
N TYR A 15 18.82 -10.54 10.33
CA TYR A 15 17.82 -10.27 9.30
C TYR A 15 17.69 -8.77 9.03
N TRP A 16 17.27 -8.45 7.81
CA TRP A 16 16.75 -7.15 7.42
C TRP A 16 15.24 -7.18 7.63
N ALA A 17 14.74 -6.30 8.49
CA ALA A 17 13.31 -6.05 8.61
C ALA A 17 12.85 -5.21 7.42
N VAL A 18 11.72 -5.57 6.84
CA VAL A 18 11.07 -4.86 5.75
C VAL A 18 9.83 -4.21 6.30
N VAL A 19 9.73 -2.90 6.13
CA VAL A 19 8.56 -2.14 6.55
C VAL A 19 7.95 -1.43 5.33
N MET A 20 6.66 -1.65 5.13
CA MET A 20 5.88 -1.04 4.06
C MET A 20 4.69 -0.28 4.68
N PRO A 21 4.91 0.91 5.25
CA PRO A 21 3.95 1.59 6.13
C PRO A 21 2.61 1.86 5.47
N MET A 22 2.62 2.23 4.17
CA MET A 22 1.39 2.53 3.44
C MET A 22 0.48 1.31 3.25
N PHE A 23 1.03 0.10 3.36
CA PHE A 23 0.30 -1.15 3.23
C PHE A 23 0.09 -1.85 4.57
N GLY A 24 0.67 -1.34 5.67
CA GLY A 24 0.64 -2.03 6.97
C GLY A 24 1.32 -3.40 6.93
N VAL A 25 2.26 -3.62 6.00
CA VAL A 25 2.91 -4.92 5.78
C VAL A 25 4.32 -4.90 6.34
N PHE A 26 4.65 -5.98 7.05
CA PHE A 26 5.95 -6.23 7.66
C PHE A 26 6.42 -7.62 7.25
N THR A 27 7.68 -7.72 6.85
CA THR A 27 8.33 -9.00 6.53
C THR A 27 9.83 -8.90 6.81
N GLN A 28 10.61 -9.91 6.45
CA GLN A 28 12.05 -9.92 6.72
C GLN A 28 12.80 -10.83 5.75
N GLY A 29 14.10 -10.59 5.57
CA GLY A 29 15.00 -11.49 4.83
C GLY A 29 16.43 -11.45 5.38
N LYS A 30 17.23 -12.51 5.18
CA LYS A 30 18.62 -12.57 5.67
C LYS A 30 19.54 -11.62 4.90
N THR A 31 19.24 -11.43 3.62
CA THR A 31 19.94 -10.49 2.73
C THR A 31 18.99 -9.41 2.26
N LYS A 32 19.51 -8.26 1.77
CA LYS A 32 18.66 -7.23 1.15
C LYS A 32 17.87 -7.76 -0.04
N LYS A 33 18.50 -8.61 -0.86
CA LYS A 33 17.84 -9.25 -2.01
C LYS A 33 16.65 -10.12 -1.58
N GLU A 34 16.84 -10.92 -0.54
CA GLU A 34 15.76 -11.73 0.04
C GLU A 34 14.68 -10.83 0.67
N ALA A 35 15.07 -9.77 1.38
CA ALA A 35 14.14 -8.81 1.95
C ALA A 35 13.25 -8.15 0.87
N TYR A 36 13.82 -7.75 -0.27
CA TYR A 36 13.05 -7.23 -1.39
C TYR A 36 12.15 -8.29 -2.04
N PHE A 37 12.62 -9.54 -2.15
CA PHE A 37 11.78 -10.64 -2.63
C PHE A 37 10.58 -10.86 -1.70
N MET A 38 10.80 -10.86 -0.39
CA MET A 38 9.75 -11.02 0.61
C MET A 38 8.76 -9.84 0.60
N ALA A 39 9.25 -8.61 0.35
CA ALA A 39 8.40 -7.44 0.18
C ALA A 39 7.47 -7.59 -1.03
N LYS A 40 8.03 -8.02 -2.16
CA LYS A 40 7.30 -8.29 -3.41
C LYS A 40 6.24 -9.37 -3.19
N ASP A 41 6.65 -10.53 -2.69
CA ASP A 41 5.80 -11.71 -2.47
C ASP A 41 4.62 -11.39 -1.55
N ALA A 42 4.87 -10.68 -0.44
CA ALA A 42 3.81 -10.29 0.49
C ALA A 42 2.74 -9.40 -0.16
N ILE A 43 3.13 -8.42 -0.99
CA ILE A 43 2.16 -7.55 -1.67
C ILE A 43 1.39 -8.32 -2.76
N GLU A 44 2.08 -9.15 -3.55
CA GLU A 44 1.44 -9.97 -4.59
C GLU A 44 0.44 -10.96 -3.97
N PHE A 45 0.82 -11.61 -2.86
CA PHE A 45 -0.04 -12.50 -2.08
C PHE A 45 -1.26 -11.76 -1.51
N LEU A 46 -1.08 -10.57 -0.93
CA LEU A 46 -2.19 -9.80 -0.35
C LEU A 46 -3.15 -9.25 -1.40
N VAL A 47 -2.66 -8.96 -2.61
CA VAL A 47 -3.51 -8.53 -3.73
C VAL A 47 -4.25 -9.72 -4.35
N ASP A 48 -3.61 -10.89 -4.42
CA ASP A 48 -4.18 -12.16 -4.92
C ASP A 48 -4.95 -12.02 -6.24
N LYS A 49 -4.26 -11.52 -7.28
CA LYS A 49 -4.85 -11.38 -8.62
C LYS A 49 -3.96 -11.94 -9.70
N LYS A 50 -4.57 -12.72 -10.59
CA LYS A 50 -3.90 -13.26 -11.78
C LYS A 50 -3.26 -12.15 -12.62
N GLY A 51 -1.96 -12.29 -12.87
CA GLY A 51 -1.18 -11.34 -13.66
C GLY A 51 -1.05 -9.95 -13.02
N PHE A 52 -1.14 -9.85 -11.70
CA PHE A 52 -0.67 -8.70 -10.94
C PHE A 52 0.77 -8.97 -10.51
N GLU A 53 1.65 -8.02 -10.80
CA GLU A 53 3.07 -8.14 -10.50
C GLU A 53 3.62 -6.84 -9.92
N VAL A 54 4.44 -6.99 -8.89
CA VAL A 54 5.12 -5.91 -8.17
C VAL A 54 6.59 -5.87 -8.55
N GLN A 55 7.09 -4.65 -8.68
CA GLN A 55 8.49 -4.33 -8.94
C GLN A 55 9.02 -3.51 -7.77
N ILE A 56 10.15 -3.95 -7.23
CA ILE A 56 10.89 -3.25 -6.18
C ILE A 56 12.12 -2.60 -6.82
N SER A 57 12.27 -1.30 -6.63
CA SER A 57 13.49 -0.57 -7.01
C SER A 57 14.17 -0.01 -5.77
N GLU A 58 15.48 -0.14 -5.68
CA GLU A 58 16.26 0.39 -4.56
C GLU A 58 16.22 1.93 -4.52
N GLY A 59 16.20 2.47 -3.31
CA GLY A 59 16.28 3.90 -3.01
C GLY A 59 17.46 4.22 -2.09
N PRO A 60 17.67 5.51 -1.78
CA PRO A 60 18.74 5.93 -0.88
C PRO A 60 18.48 5.49 0.56
N ALA A 61 19.53 5.40 1.39
CA ALA A 61 19.41 5.20 2.83
C ALA A 61 18.49 4.03 3.25
N ASN A 62 18.66 2.86 2.61
CA ASN A 62 17.84 1.66 2.84
C ASN A 62 16.34 1.83 2.55
N ARG A 63 15.96 2.87 1.81
CA ARG A 63 14.62 3.00 1.24
C ARG A 63 14.51 2.11 0.01
N PHE A 64 13.29 1.74 -0.33
CA PHE A 64 12.96 1.13 -1.61
C PHE A 64 11.59 1.62 -2.07
N TYR A 65 11.32 1.45 -3.35
CA TYR A 65 10.06 1.86 -3.96
C TYR A 65 9.33 0.67 -4.54
N ILE A 66 8.02 0.63 -4.28
CA ILE A 66 7.09 -0.39 -4.71
C ILE A 66 6.27 0.19 -5.85
N SER A 67 6.34 -0.44 -7.01
CA SER A 67 5.46 -0.18 -8.15
C SER A 67 4.83 -1.49 -8.62
N ALA A 68 3.79 -1.41 -9.45
CA ALA A 68 3.15 -2.59 -10.01
C ALA A 68 2.79 -2.38 -11.48
N ASN A 69 2.64 -3.49 -12.20
CA ASN A 69 2.18 -3.48 -13.60
C ASN A 69 0.74 -2.92 -13.74
N LYS A 70 -0.06 -3.03 -12.68
CA LYS A 70 -1.43 -2.49 -12.59
C LYS A 70 -1.54 -1.72 -11.28
N ILE A 71 -1.81 -0.43 -11.35
CA ILE A 71 -1.83 0.41 -10.14
C ILE A 71 -3.12 0.26 -9.34
N SER A 72 -4.26 -0.01 -9.98
CA SER A 72 -5.57 -0.08 -9.30
C SER A 72 -5.64 -1.16 -8.19
N PRO A 73 -5.15 -2.39 -8.40
CA PRO A 73 -5.08 -3.39 -7.32
C PRO A 73 -4.17 -2.98 -6.17
N LEU A 74 -3.04 -2.33 -6.46
CA LEU A 74 -2.10 -1.85 -5.44
C LEU A 74 -2.73 -0.74 -4.59
N ILE A 75 -3.40 0.23 -5.22
CA ILE A 75 -4.19 1.26 -4.52
C ILE A 75 -5.32 0.60 -3.71
N GLY A 76 -5.99 -0.40 -4.27
CA GLY A 76 -7.06 -1.12 -3.56
C GLY A 76 -6.57 -1.78 -2.26
N LEU A 77 -5.39 -2.41 -2.29
CA LEU A 77 -4.75 -2.95 -1.09
C LEU A 77 -4.47 -1.84 -0.07
N LEU A 78 -3.86 -0.73 -0.50
CA LEU A 78 -3.57 0.42 0.36
C LEU A 78 -4.84 0.94 1.05
N LEU A 79 -5.90 1.19 0.29
CA LEU A 79 -7.17 1.70 0.82
C LEU A 79 -7.78 0.73 1.83
N LYS A 80 -7.77 -0.57 1.51
CA LYS A 80 -8.26 -1.62 2.41
C LYS A 80 -7.47 -1.63 3.73
N GLN A 81 -6.14 -1.57 3.66
CA GLN A 81 -5.29 -1.61 4.85
C GLN A 81 -5.49 -0.37 5.72
N LYS A 82 -5.48 0.83 5.13
CA LYS A 82 -5.73 2.08 5.88
C LYS A 82 -7.12 2.15 6.48
N ARG A 83 -8.13 1.65 5.79
CA ARG A 83 -9.48 1.53 6.36
C ARG A 83 -9.50 0.59 7.57
N LEU A 84 -8.88 -0.58 7.45
CA LEU A 84 -8.84 -1.58 8.53
C LEU A 84 -8.01 -1.12 9.73
N GLU A 85 -6.89 -0.46 9.51
CA GLU A 85 -6.08 0.17 10.57
C GLU A 85 -6.89 1.17 11.41
N ARG A 86 -7.89 1.83 10.81
CA ARG A 86 -8.79 2.77 11.48
C ARG A 86 -10.06 2.13 12.03
N GLY A 87 -10.23 0.82 11.90
CA GLY A 87 -11.43 0.11 12.33
C GLY A 87 -12.70 0.50 11.56
N LEU A 88 -12.56 1.08 10.36
CA LEU A 88 -13.71 1.58 9.59
C LEU A 88 -14.33 0.48 8.72
N THR A 89 -15.65 0.48 8.63
CA THR A 89 -16.40 -0.31 7.65
C THR A 89 -16.49 0.41 6.31
N ILE A 90 -16.81 -0.34 5.24
CA ILE A 90 -17.08 0.24 3.90
C ILE A 90 -18.23 1.26 3.94
N ILE A 91 -19.22 1.06 4.82
CA ILE A 91 -20.38 1.96 4.95
C ILE A 91 -19.95 3.28 5.61
N GLU A 92 -19.15 3.21 6.67
CA GLU A 92 -18.70 4.41 7.38
C GLU A 92 -17.82 5.31 6.51
N ILE A 93 -16.87 4.74 5.77
CA ILE A 93 -16.04 5.54 4.87
C ILE A 93 -16.85 6.11 3.71
N ALA A 94 -17.80 5.36 3.15
CA ALA A 94 -18.71 5.89 2.13
C ALA A 94 -19.54 7.07 2.66
N LYS A 95 -20.00 6.98 3.92
CA LYS A 95 -20.72 8.08 4.60
C LYS A 95 -19.82 9.31 4.80
N ARG A 96 -18.57 9.12 5.22
CA ARG A 96 -17.59 10.23 5.37
C ARG A 96 -17.28 10.92 4.03
N LEU A 97 -17.29 10.17 2.94
CA LEU A 97 -17.17 10.67 1.57
C LEU A 97 -18.45 11.32 1.03
N GLY A 98 -19.51 11.41 1.81
CA GLY A 98 -20.81 11.91 1.35
C GLY A 98 -21.48 11.02 0.29
N SER A 99 -21.00 9.79 0.08
CA SER A 99 -21.57 8.86 -0.89
C SER A 99 -22.82 8.20 -0.33
N LYS A 100 -23.90 8.23 -1.12
CA LYS A 100 -25.14 7.50 -0.83
C LYS A 100 -25.01 5.98 -1.09
N SER A 101 -23.97 5.54 -1.79
CA SER A 101 -23.76 4.14 -2.16
C SER A 101 -22.40 3.63 -1.65
N PRO A 102 -22.39 2.61 -0.76
CA PRO A 102 -21.16 1.95 -0.33
C PRO A 102 -20.43 1.20 -1.46
N THR A 103 -21.17 0.83 -2.52
CA THR A 103 -20.63 0.10 -3.67
C THR A 103 -19.57 0.89 -4.43
N ALA A 104 -19.70 2.22 -4.50
CA ALA A 104 -18.71 3.06 -5.16
C ALA A 104 -17.32 2.93 -4.51
N TYR A 105 -17.27 2.99 -3.18
CA TYR A 105 -16.03 2.82 -2.42
C TYR A 105 -15.46 1.39 -2.55
N SER A 106 -16.31 0.37 -2.44
CA SER A 106 -15.89 -1.04 -2.58
C SER A 106 -15.19 -1.35 -3.92
N ARG A 107 -15.55 -0.64 -5.00
CA ARG A 107 -14.89 -0.78 -6.32
C ARG A 107 -13.43 -0.31 -6.32
N TYR A 108 -13.07 0.66 -5.47
CA TYR A 108 -11.69 1.09 -5.30
C TYR A 108 -10.88 0.05 -4.53
N GLU A 109 -11.37 -0.45 -3.40
CA GLU A 109 -10.66 -1.50 -2.62
C GLU A 109 -10.47 -2.79 -3.40
N SER A 110 -11.48 -3.18 -4.18
CA SER A 110 -11.38 -4.33 -5.08
C SER A 110 -10.48 -4.07 -6.28
N GLY A 111 -9.91 -2.88 -6.45
CA GLY A 111 -9.05 -2.50 -7.57
C GLY A 111 -9.72 -2.64 -8.95
N LYS A 112 -11.06 -2.60 -9.00
CA LYS A 112 -11.83 -2.62 -10.26
C LYS A 112 -11.88 -1.25 -10.92
N VAL A 113 -11.76 -0.19 -10.12
CA VAL A 113 -11.71 1.19 -10.56
C VAL A 113 -10.49 1.84 -9.94
N GLN A 114 -9.73 2.58 -10.75
CA GLN A 114 -8.67 3.43 -10.25
C GLN A 114 -9.26 4.78 -9.84
N PRO A 115 -9.08 5.26 -8.60
CA PRO A 115 -9.43 6.63 -8.27
C PRO A 115 -8.52 7.60 -9.01
N SER A 116 -9.01 8.81 -9.32
CA SER A 116 -8.13 9.92 -9.69
C SER A 116 -7.25 10.29 -8.50
N PHE A 117 -6.23 11.11 -8.72
CA PHE A 117 -5.37 11.59 -7.63
C PHE A 117 -6.19 12.36 -6.59
N GLU A 118 -7.07 13.26 -7.03
CA GLU A 118 -7.93 14.08 -6.17
C GLU A 118 -8.88 13.19 -5.36
N LYS A 119 -9.48 12.17 -5.99
CA LYS A 119 -10.35 11.24 -5.29
C LYS A 119 -9.58 10.36 -4.32
N LEU A 120 -8.35 9.96 -4.64
CA LEU A 120 -7.49 9.20 -3.72
C LEU A 120 -7.16 10.03 -2.48
N ASP A 121 -6.78 11.30 -2.66
CA ASP A 121 -6.53 12.24 -1.57
C ASP A 121 -7.78 12.44 -0.68
N GLU A 122 -8.94 12.66 -1.28
CA GLU A 122 -10.22 12.78 -0.57
C GLU A 122 -10.54 11.52 0.26
N ILE A 123 -10.31 10.33 -0.31
CA ILE A 123 -10.50 9.05 0.40
C ILE A 123 -9.57 8.94 1.61
N LEU A 124 -8.30 9.27 1.45
CA LEU A 124 -7.32 9.17 2.53
C LEU A 124 -7.63 10.16 3.66
N LYS A 125 -7.96 11.41 3.33
CA LYS A 125 -8.41 12.42 4.31
C LYS A 125 -9.67 11.98 5.06
N ALA A 126 -10.62 11.34 4.38
CA ALA A 126 -11.81 10.79 5.02
C ALA A 126 -11.49 9.66 6.03
N MET A 127 -10.35 8.98 5.90
CA MET A 127 -9.86 7.99 6.87
C MET A 127 -9.09 8.64 8.04
N GLY A 128 -8.31 9.69 7.75
CA GLY A 128 -7.59 10.50 8.73
C GLY A 128 -6.60 11.47 8.09
N ASP A 129 -6.34 12.61 8.75
CA ASP A 129 -5.49 13.70 8.21
C ASP A 129 -3.99 13.37 8.18
N ASP A 130 -3.55 12.32 8.88
CA ASP A 130 -2.16 11.87 8.90
C ASP A 130 -1.80 10.96 7.72
N LEU A 131 -2.78 10.62 6.87
CA LEU A 131 -2.60 9.81 5.68
C LEU A 131 -2.33 10.69 4.46
N GLU A 132 -1.25 11.47 4.50
CA GLU A 132 -0.74 12.12 3.28
C GLU A 132 0.14 11.12 2.53
N PRO A 133 -0.26 10.68 1.33
CA PRO A 133 0.56 9.75 0.58
C PRO A 133 1.78 10.52 0.05
N ILE A 134 2.98 10.17 0.52
CA ILE A 134 4.23 10.65 -0.11
C ILE A 134 4.35 9.93 -1.46
N ILE A 135 3.65 10.46 -2.47
CA ILE A 135 3.70 9.98 -3.84
C ILE A 135 4.89 10.67 -4.49
N ARG A 136 6.00 9.94 -4.61
CA ARG A 136 7.09 10.36 -5.49
C ARG A 136 6.68 10.04 -6.92
N VAL A 137 6.24 11.07 -7.65
CA VAL A 137 6.18 11.02 -9.11
C VAL A 137 7.62 11.21 -9.58
N GLY A 138 8.22 10.14 -10.08
CA GLY A 138 9.51 10.19 -10.77
C GLY A 138 9.29 10.48 -12.25
#